data_AF-A0A0Q4NFV3-F1
#
_entry.id   AF-A0A0Q4NFV3-F1
#
_cell.length_a   1.000
_cell.length_b   1.000
_cell.length_c   1.000
_cell.angle_alpha   90.00
_cell.angle_beta   90.00
_cell.angle_gamma   90.00
#
_symmetry.space_group_name_H-M   'P 1'
#
loop_
_entity.id
_entity.type
_entity.pdbx_description
1 polymer ?
#
loop_
_entity_poly.entity_id
_entity_poly.type
_entity_poly.pdbx_seq_one_letter_code
_entity_poly.pdbx_strand_id
1 'polypeptide(L)'
;MKTTPAELSGTLVKGADGTPLIVYRGERDRNSRPGFHTRLPSLSFGSLEAAQQYAEGSYPETASDPRIFECYLNIQKPLFNREDPFIEFPEMVAVVGFELALKLAIRYQDYAMNTDNWRCHLDPNDSYHGVADLYAAEPDKLEQLYTNIFPILDDPEFVVAAKAAGYDGAIYHGTGANLAELEYRIFDASQAYCARTGKCFGVLARRQRERNDEGLAP
;
A
#
# COMPACT_ATOMS: atom_id res chain seq x y z
N MET A 1 12.85 -0.30 -30.07
CA MET A 1 12.72 -0.84 -28.69
C MET A 1 13.12 0.25 -27.72
N LYS A 2 12.24 0.65 -26.80
CA LYS A 2 12.63 1.55 -25.70
C LYS A 2 13.50 0.72 -24.75
N THR A 3 14.75 1.11 -24.57
CA THR A 3 15.66 0.49 -23.62
C THR A 3 15.11 0.67 -22.21
N THR A 4 14.97 -0.44 -21.50
CA THR A 4 14.63 -0.44 -20.08
C THR A 4 15.65 0.43 -19.31
N PRO A 5 15.21 1.41 -18.50
CA PRO A 5 16.11 2.22 -17.68
C PRO A 5 17.08 1.35 -16.88
N ALA A 6 18.38 1.69 -16.87
CA ALA A 6 19.40 0.97 -16.11
C ALA A 6 19.07 0.90 -14.60
N GLU A 7 18.34 1.90 -14.11
CA GLU A 7 17.79 2.00 -12.76
C GLU A 7 16.84 0.83 -12.40
N LEU A 8 16.29 0.11 -13.38
CA LEU A 8 15.37 -1.03 -13.18
C LEU A 8 16.07 -2.40 -13.19
N SER A 9 17.39 -2.46 -13.38
CA SER A 9 18.11 -3.74 -13.45
C SER A 9 17.93 -4.62 -12.20
N GLY A 10 17.76 -3.99 -11.03
CA GLY A 10 17.54 -4.66 -9.75
C GLY A 10 16.08 -4.88 -9.35
N THR A 11 15.10 -4.46 -10.16
CA THR A 11 13.70 -4.56 -9.74
C THR A 11 13.24 -6.02 -9.62
N LEU A 12 12.37 -6.28 -8.65
CA LEU A 12 11.64 -7.53 -8.50
C LEU A 12 10.26 -7.50 -9.15
N VAL A 13 9.83 -6.34 -9.65
CA VAL A 13 8.59 -6.19 -10.44
C VAL A 13 8.87 -6.60 -11.89
N LYS A 14 8.75 -7.89 -12.17
CA LYS A 14 9.13 -8.51 -13.44
C LYS A 14 8.00 -9.36 -14.03
N GLY A 15 7.93 -9.40 -15.36
CA GLY A 15 7.08 -10.32 -16.10
C GLY A 15 7.66 -11.73 -16.12
N ALA A 16 6.92 -12.67 -16.72
CA ALA A 16 7.33 -14.06 -16.85
C ALA A 16 8.64 -14.26 -17.65
N ASP A 17 8.98 -13.30 -18.52
CA ASP A 17 10.22 -13.29 -19.29
C ASP A 17 11.41 -12.66 -18.54
N GLY A 18 11.21 -12.25 -17.28
CA GLY A 18 12.22 -11.62 -16.43
C GLY A 18 12.46 -10.13 -16.72
N THR A 19 11.75 -9.55 -17.70
CA THR A 19 11.84 -8.11 -17.99
C THR A 19 11.00 -7.30 -17.01
N PRO A 20 11.34 -6.02 -16.73
CA PRO A 20 10.52 -5.19 -15.86
C PRO A 20 9.07 -5.08 -16.35
N LEU A 21 8.14 -5.35 -15.44
CA LEU A 21 6.71 -5.37 -15.74
C LEU A 21 6.16 -3.94 -15.77
N ILE A 22 5.28 -3.68 -16.74
CA ILE A 22 4.45 -2.48 -16.75
C ILE A 22 3.25 -2.73 -15.84
N VAL A 23 3.05 -1.83 -14.89
CA VAL A 23 1.93 -1.82 -13.95
C VAL A 23 1.23 -0.47 -14.00
N TYR A 24 0.01 -0.42 -13.50
CA TYR A 24 -0.89 0.70 -13.70
C TYR A 24 -1.37 1.27 -12.38
N ARG A 25 -1.51 2.60 -12.33
CA ARG A 25 -2.19 3.30 -11.24
C ARG A 25 -3.31 4.15 -11.79
N GLY A 26 -4.51 3.93 -11.26
CA GLY A 26 -5.68 4.77 -11.51
C GLY A 26 -5.75 5.90 -10.48
N GLU A 27 -6.05 7.11 -10.95
CA GLU A 27 -6.35 8.24 -10.07
C GLU A 27 -7.59 8.97 -10.54
N ARG A 28 -8.42 9.36 -9.57
CA ARG A 28 -9.48 10.34 -9.77
C ARG A 28 -8.87 11.72 -9.55
N ASP A 29 -8.69 12.52 -10.60
CA ASP A 29 -8.48 13.95 -10.38
C ASP A 29 -9.00 14.84 -11.51
N ARG A 30 -9.50 16.01 -11.10
CA ARG A 30 -10.00 17.10 -11.95
C ARG A 30 -8.91 18.10 -12.31
N ASN A 31 -7.72 18.01 -11.68
CA ASN A 31 -6.63 18.97 -11.87
C ASN A 31 -5.46 18.34 -12.63
N SER A 32 -5.12 18.95 -13.77
CA SER A 32 -4.03 18.56 -14.69
C SER A 32 -2.61 18.77 -14.12
N ARG A 33 -2.42 18.64 -12.80
CA ARG A 33 -1.11 18.82 -12.18
C ARG A 33 -0.25 17.58 -12.40
N PRO A 34 1.05 17.75 -12.70
CA PRO A 34 1.96 16.63 -12.93
C PRO A 34 2.23 15.85 -11.64
N GLY A 35 2.26 14.54 -11.73
CA GLY A 35 2.65 13.62 -10.64
C GLY A 35 1.50 12.88 -9.98
N PHE A 36 1.83 11.99 -9.04
CA PHE A 36 0.87 11.16 -8.33
C PHE A 36 0.16 11.93 -7.22
N HIS A 37 -1.15 11.70 -7.12
CA HIS A 37 -2.00 12.29 -6.09
C HIS A 37 -2.34 11.22 -5.06
N THR A 38 -1.82 11.40 -3.85
CA THR A 38 -2.12 10.54 -2.71
C THR A 38 -2.07 11.33 -1.40
N ARG A 39 -2.85 10.90 -0.42
CA ARG A 39 -2.69 11.29 0.99
C ARG A 39 -2.06 10.18 1.82
N LEU A 40 -1.89 9.01 1.20
CA LEU A 40 -1.38 7.81 1.82
C LEU A 40 0.16 7.77 1.69
N PRO A 41 0.85 7.13 2.65
CA PRO A 41 2.31 7.05 2.67
C PRO A 41 2.88 6.08 1.61
N SER A 42 2.05 5.22 1.03
CA SER A 42 2.40 4.35 -0.08
C SER A 42 1.56 4.63 -1.34
N LEU A 43 2.05 4.18 -2.49
CA LEU A 43 1.35 4.25 -3.77
C LEU A 43 1.09 2.83 -4.29
N SER A 44 -0.18 2.53 -4.53
CA SER A 44 -0.65 1.27 -5.13
C SER A 44 -0.62 1.31 -6.65
N PHE A 45 -0.21 0.17 -7.23
CA PHE A 45 -0.22 -0.16 -8.65
C PHE A 45 -0.70 -1.60 -8.83
N GLY A 46 -1.34 -1.89 -9.96
CA GLY A 46 -1.85 -3.22 -10.29
C GLY A 46 -2.01 -3.39 -11.80
N SER A 47 -3.00 -4.18 -12.21
CA SER A 47 -3.36 -4.34 -13.62
C SER A 47 -4.01 -3.08 -14.21
N LEU A 48 -4.13 -3.05 -15.53
CA LEU A 48 -4.86 -1.98 -16.21
C LEU A 48 -6.34 -1.97 -15.80
N GLU A 49 -6.96 -3.14 -15.66
CA GLU A 49 -8.36 -3.29 -15.26
C GLU A 49 -8.59 -2.72 -13.86
N ALA A 50 -7.75 -3.10 -12.90
CA ALA A 50 -7.73 -2.53 -11.56
C ALA A 50 -7.61 -1.00 -11.60
N ALA A 51 -6.64 -0.47 -12.35
CA ALA A 51 -6.44 0.97 -12.47
C ALA A 51 -7.66 1.69 -13.06
N GLN A 52 -8.32 1.12 -14.06
CA GLN A 52 -9.57 1.65 -14.61
C GLN A 52 -10.67 1.69 -13.56
N GLN A 53 -10.88 0.58 -12.84
CA GLN A 53 -11.87 0.51 -11.76
C GLN A 53 -11.61 1.55 -10.67
N TYR A 54 -10.36 1.79 -10.28
CA TYR A 54 -10.04 2.85 -9.31
C TYR A 54 -10.25 4.27 -9.86
N ALA A 55 -9.92 4.51 -11.13
CA ALA A 55 -10.02 5.82 -11.77
C ALA A 55 -11.48 6.24 -12.05
N GLU A 56 -12.35 5.29 -12.39
CA GLU A 56 -13.79 5.51 -12.60
C GLU A 56 -14.55 5.44 -11.27
N GLY A 57 -14.29 4.36 -10.55
CA GLY A 57 -14.92 3.81 -9.35
C GLY A 57 -16.43 3.94 -9.15
N SER A 58 -16.89 3.63 -7.94
CA SER A 58 -18.23 3.05 -7.74
C SER A 58 -19.44 4.01 -7.79
N TYR A 59 -19.24 5.31 -8.01
CA TYR A 59 -20.32 6.31 -7.98
C TYR A 59 -20.27 7.23 -9.20
N PRO A 60 -21.30 7.21 -10.06
CA PRO A 60 -21.31 7.95 -11.33
C PRO A 60 -21.53 9.47 -11.18
N GLU A 61 -21.71 10.02 -9.97
CA GLU A 61 -22.26 11.37 -9.78
C GLU A 61 -21.26 12.53 -9.86
N THR A 62 -19.97 12.30 -10.06
CA THR A 62 -19.02 13.39 -10.31
C THR A 62 -18.19 13.06 -11.53
N ALA A 63 -18.27 13.89 -12.58
CA ALA A 63 -17.37 13.85 -13.72
C ALA A 63 -15.91 13.93 -13.24
N SER A 64 -15.28 12.77 -13.05
CA SER A 64 -13.85 12.63 -12.86
C SER A 64 -13.20 12.66 -14.24
N ASP A 65 -12.01 13.25 -14.34
CA ASP A 65 -11.12 13.04 -15.48
C ASP A 65 -10.20 11.87 -15.07
N PRO A 66 -10.59 10.60 -15.36
CA PRO A 66 -9.84 9.45 -14.91
C PRO A 66 -8.43 9.48 -15.51
N ARG A 67 -7.42 9.36 -14.66
CA ARG A 67 -6.02 9.27 -15.10
C ARG A 67 -5.50 7.87 -14.86
N ILE A 68 -4.88 7.31 -15.89
CA ILE A 68 -4.19 6.04 -15.81
C ILE A 68 -2.71 6.30 -16.07
N PHE A 69 -1.89 5.95 -15.10
CA PHE A 69 -0.44 5.99 -15.21
C PHE A 69 0.07 4.61 -15.58
N GLU A 70 0.84 4.54 -16.66
CA GLU A 70 1.54 3.34 -17.11
C GLU A 70 2.99 3.44 -16.63
N CYS A 71 3.40 2.57 -15.71
CA CYS A 71 4.66 2.70 -14.97
C CYS A 71 5.47 1.40 -14.94
N TYR A 72 6.79 1.54 -14.98
CA TYR A 72 7.70 0.56 -14.40
C TYR A 72 8.00 0.95 -12.96
N LEU A 73 8.18 -0.04 -12.08
CA LEU A 73 8.53 0.20 -10.68
C LEU A 73 9.94 -0.32 -10.38
N ASN A 74 10.67 0.43 -9.57
CA ASN A 74 11.96 0.03 -9.01
C ASN A 74 11.76 -0.37 -7.54
N ILE A 75 11.34 -1.62 -7.32
CA ILE A 75 11.25 -2.24 -5.99
C ILE A 75 12.35 -3.30 -5.92
N GLN A 76 13.35 -3.09 -5.09
CA GLN A 76 14.52 -3.97 -4.96
C GLN A 76 14.47 -4.80 -3.68
N LYS A 77 13.81 -4.29 -2.63
CA LYS A 77 13.70 -4.92 -1.32
C LYS A 77 12.26 -4.81 -0.83
N PRO A 78 11.33 -5.58 -1.41
CA PRO A 78 9.97 -5.59 -0.94
C PRO A 78 9.88 -6.27 0.44
N LEU A 79 8.97 -5.80 1.27
CA LEU A 79 8.58 -6.48 2.52
C LEU A 79 8.15 -7.92 2.26
N PHE A 80 7.36 -8.11 1.20
CA PHE A 80 6.77 -9.38 0.82
C PHE A 80 6.79 -9.58 -0.69
N ASN A 81 6.78 -10.84 -1.08
CA ASN A 81 6.57 -11.29 -2.45
C ASN A 81 5.77 -12.59 -2.41
N ARG A 82 4.45 -12.48 -2.20
CA ARG A 82 3.57 -13.63 -1.92
C ARG A 82 2.21 -13.51 -2.58
N GLU A 83 1.49 -14.62 -2.62
CA GLU A 83 0.19 -14.78 -3.27
C GLU A 83 -0.99 -14.78 -2.26
N ASP A 84 -0.86 -14.07 -1.14
CA ASP A 84 -1.96 -13.82 -0.21
C ASP A 84 -2.04 -12.34 0.20
N PRO A 85 -3.23 -11.85 0.60
CA PRO A 85 -3.46 -10.45 0.97
C PRO A 85 -3.19 -10.14 2.45
N PHE A 86 -2.59 -11.06 3.19
CA PHE A 86 -2.47 -10.98 4.63
C PHE A 86 -1.04 -10.69 5.07
N ILE A 87 -0.94 -10.15 6.27
CA ILE A 87 0.32 -10.02 7.02
C ILE A 87 0.10 -10.64 8.39
N GLU A 88 1.04 -11.51 8.79
CA GLU A 88 1.00 -12.14 10.10
C GLU A 88 1.64 -11.21 11.15
N PHE A 89 1.19 -11.33 12.40
CA PHE A 89 1.72 -10.52 13.49
C PHE A 89 3.23 -10.72 13.72
N PRO A 90 3.80 -11.95 13.71
CA PRO A 90 5.24 -12.14 13.80
C PRO A 90 6.03 -11.41 12.70
N GLU A 91 5.46 -11.28 11.51
CA GLU A 91 6.07 -10.55 10.40
C GLU A 91 6.07 -9.04 10.64
N MET A 92 4.98 -8.50 11.17
CA MET A 92 4.96 -7.11 11.63
C MET A 92 6.04 -6.87 12.70
N VAL A 93 6.16 -7.77 13.69
CA VAL A 93 7.18 -7.68 14.74
C VAL A 93 8.59 -7.66 14.15
N ALA A 94 8.88 -8.52 13.17
CA ALA A 94 10.19 -8.60 12.52
C ALA A 94 10.56 -7.30 11.79
N VAL A 95 9.57 -6.54 11.30
CA VAL A 95 9.78 -5.30 10.54
C VAL A 95 9.86 -4.08 11.46
N VAL A 96 8.91 -3.94 12.38
CA VAL A 96 8.69 -2.70 13.13
C VAL A 96 8.89 -2.84 14.64
N GLY A 97 9.17 -4.05 15.13
CA GLY A 97 9.25 -4.35 16.56
C GLY A 97 7.88 -4.56 17.21
N PHE A 98 7.88 -5.21 18.38
CA PHE A 98 6.67 -5.66 19.06
C PHE A 98 5.70 -4.52 19.41
N GLU A 99 6.21 -3.43 19.98
CA GLU A 99 5.36 -2.32 20.45
C GLU A 99 4.55 -1.69 19.31
N LEU A 100 5.20 -1.39 18.18
CA LEU A 100 4.52 -0.82 17.02
C LEU A 100 3.63 -1.86 16.34
N ALA A 101 4.05 -3.12 16.25
CA ALA A 101 3.21 -4.20 15.71
C ALA A 101 1.90 -4.36 16.51
N LEU A 102 1.97 -4.39 17.84
CA LEU A 102 0.78 -4.46 18.71
C LEU A 102 -0.12 -3.25 18.55
N LYS A 103 0.47 -2.05 18.53
CA LYS A 103 -0.27 -0.80 18.29
C LYS A 103 -1.04 -0.83 16.97
N LEU A 104 -0.41 -1.31 15.90
CA LEU A 104 -1.04 -1.42 14.59
C LEU A 104 -2.13 -2.51 14.57
N ALA A 105 -1.88 -3.66 15.20
CA ALA A 105 -2.86 -4.74 15.31
C ALA A 105 -4.13 -4.29 16.05
N ILE A 106 -3.99 -3.48 17.10
CA ILE A 106 -5.12 -2.87 17.81
C ILE A 106 -5.81 -1.80 16.95
N ARG A 107 -5.03 -0.91 16.31
CA ARG A 107 -5.58 0.18 15.46
C ARG A 107 -6.42 -0.34 14.31
N TYR A 108 -6.00 -1.45 13.70
CA TYR A 108 -6.62 -2.05 12.53
C TYR A 108 -7.31 -3.38 12.85
N GLN A 109 -7.74 -3.57 14.09
CA GLN A 109 -8.28 -4.84 14.57
C GLN A 109 -9.49 -5.33 13.79
N ASP A 110 -10.34 -4.44 13.27
CA ASP A 110 -11.52 -4.82 12.47
C ASP A 110 -11.16 -5.69 11.27
N TYR A 111 -9.99 -5.45 10.65
CA TYR A 111 -9.49 -6.25 9.54
C TYR A 111 -9.03 -7.65 9.94
N ALA A 112 -8.58 -7.83 11.18
CA ALA A 112 -8.23 -9.12 11.74
C ALA A 112 -9.47 -9.87 12.25
N MET A 113 -10.36 -9.15 12.93
CA MET A 113 -11.60 -9.68 13.51
C MET A 113 -12.59 -10.15 12.44
N ASN A 114 -12.54 -9.55 11.24
CA ASN A 114 -13.35 -9.96 10.10
C ASN A 114 -12.70 -11.08 9.25
N THR A 115 -11.97 -11.99 9.89
CA THR A 115 -11.37 -13.18 9.25
C THR A 115 -11.95 -14.47 9.83
N ASP A 116 -11.90 -15.55 9.06
CA ASP A 116 -12.27 -16.87 9.58
C ASP A 116 -11.35 -17.33 10.70
N ASN A 117 -10.07 -16.94 10.67
CA ASN A 117 -9.14 -17.27 11.74
C ASN A 117 -9.54 -16.67 13.09
N TRP A 118 -9.96 -15.40 13.10
CA TRP A 118 -10.48 -14.80 14.31
C TRP A 118 -11.66 -15.59 14.87
N ARG A 119 -12.69 -15.79 14.05
CA ARG A 119 -13.95 -16.44 14.45
C ARG A 119 -13.81 -17.93 14.78
N CYS A 120 -12.90 -18.66 14.14
CA CYS A 120 -12.82 -20.12 14.27
C CYS A 120 -11.70 -20.57 15.22
N HIS A 121 -10.66 -19.76 15.42
CA HIS A 121 -9.43 -20.19 16.12
C HIS A 121 -9.04 -19.28 17.27
N LEU A 122 -9.09 -17.96 17.10
CA LEU A 122 -8.69 -17.03 18.15
C LEU A 122 -9.80 -16.82 19.20
N ASP A 123 -11.01 -16.56 18.71
CA ASP A 123 -12.19 -16.26 19.53
C ASP A 123 -13.47 -17.00 19.07
N PRO A 124 -13.51 -18.34 19.16
CA PRO A 124 -14.68 -19.11 18.77
C PRO A 124 -15.93 -18.90 19.64
N ASN A 125 -15.77 -18.27 20.81
CA ASN A 125 -16.84 -18.09 21.78
C ASN A 125 -17.23 -16.61 21.98
N ASP A 126 -16.74 -15.70 21.12
CA ASP A 126 -17.03 -14.25 21.19
C ASP A 126 -16.71 -13.66 22.58
N SER A 127 -15.55 -14.05 23.12
CA SER A 127 -15.06 -13.70 24.46
C SER A 127 -14.21 -12.43 24.48
N TYR A 128 -13.76 -11.93 23.32
CA TYR A 128 -12.88 -10.77 23.19
C TYR A 128 -13.55 -9.65 22.39
N HIS A 129 -13.51 -8.42 22.89
CA HIS A 129 -14.02 -7.26 22.12
C HIS A 129 -13.00 -6.71 21.11
N GLY A 130 -11.79 -7.29 21.08
CA GLY A 130 -10.76 -6.89 20.14
C GLY A 130 -9.38 -7.45 20.46
N VAL A 131 -8.38 -7.02 19.69
CA VAL A 131 -6.99 -7.50 19.80
C VAL A 131 -6.37 -7.14 21.15
N ALA A 132 -6.77 -6.02 21.75
CA ALA A 132 -6.30 -5.62 23.07
C ALA A 132 -6.74 -6.61 24.18
N ASP A 133 -7.98 -7.09 24.11
CA ASP A 133 -8.51 -8.07 25.07
C ASP A 133 -7.83 -9.42 24.90
N LEU A 134 -7.65 -9.85 23.64
CA LEU A 134 -6.90 -11.06 23.30
C LEU A 134 -5.47 -11.00 23.87
N TYR A 135 -4.78 -9.88 23.68
CA TYR A 135 -3.42 -9.69 24.21
C TYR A 135 -3.37 -9.73 25.75
N ALA A 136 -4.37 -9.13 26.41
CA ALA A 136 -4.43 -9.10 27.87
C ALA A 136 -4.70 -10.49 28.49
N ALA A 137 -5.50 -11.32 27.81
CA ALA A 137 -5.89 -12.64 28.30
C ALA A 137 -4.94 -13.77 27.86
N GLU A 138 -4.57 -13.78 26.58
CA GLU A 138 -3.83 -14.85 25.92
C GLU A 138 -2.80 -14.27 24.92
N PRO A 139 -1.72 -13.61 25.40
CA PRO A 139 -0.77 -12.90 24.54
C PRO A 139 -0.11 -13.79 23.48
N ASP A 140 0.12 -15.07 23.78
CA ASP A 140 0.75 -16.03 22.86
C ASP A 140 -0.12 -16.30 21.62
N LYS A 141 -1.44 -16.08 21.70
CA LYS A 141 -2.33 -16.22 20.53
C LYS A 141 -2.08 -15.16 19.46
N LEU A 142 -1.37 -14.07 19.79
CA LEU A 142 -0.96 -13.09 18.78
C LEU A 142 -0.06 -13.72 17.71
N GLU A 143 0.68 -14.79 17.99
CA GLU A 143 1.49 -15.48 16.99
C GLU A 143 0.67 -16.06 15.82
N GLN A 144 -0.63 -16.30 16.05
CA GLN A 144 -1.56 -16.81 15.05
C GLN A 144 -2.41 -15.70 14.41
N LEU A 145 -2.23 -14.45 14.83
CA LEU A 145 -2.99 -13.32 14.31
C LEU A 145 -2.47 -12.93 12.93
N TYR A 146 -3.38 -12.82 11.97
CA TYR A 146 -3.12 -12.16 10.69
C TYR A 146 -4.21 -11.13 10.40
N THR A 147 -3.88 -10.16 9.54
CA THR A 147 -4.80 -9.11 9.12
C THR A 147 -4.58 -8.77 7.66
N ASN A 148 -5.53 -8.08 7.02
CA ASN A 148 -5.32 -7.55 5.68
C ASN A 148 -4.11 -6.62 5.67
N ILE A 149 -3.22 -6.76 4.69
CA ILE A 149 -1.96 -6.04 4.66
C ILE A 149 -2.11 -4.57 4.23
N PHE A 150 -3.06 -4.26 3.35
CA PHE A 150 -3.21 -2.91 2.80
C PHE A 150 -3.39 -1.79 3.86
N PRO A 151 -4.18 -1.93 4.95
CA PRO A 151 -4.26 -0.88 5.98
C PRO A 151 -2.92 -0.65 6.67
N ILE A 152 -2.09 -1.69 6.81
CA ILE A 152 -0.76 -1.60 7.39
C ILE A 152 0.18 -0.84 6.46
N LEU A 153 0.13 -1.10 5.15
CA LEU A 153 0.92 -0.40 4.13
C LEU A 153 0.46 1.05 3.87
N ASP A 154 -0.72 1.43 4.37
CA ASP A 154 -1.25 2.79 4.36
C ASP A 154 -0.99 3.54 5.68
N ASP A 155 -0.42 2.87 6.68
CA ASP A 155 -0.08 3.48 7.97
C ASP A 155 1.26 4.24 7.90
N PRO A 156 1.31 5.53 8.27
CA PRO A 156 2.52 6.32 8.17
C PRO A 156 3.62 5.87 9.14
N GLU A 157 3.28 5.34 10.33
CA GLU A 157 4.28 4.85 11.29
C GLU A 157 4.90 3.56 10.76
N PHE A 158 4.09 2.66 10.19
CA PHE A 158 4.58 1.44 9.57
C PHE A 158 5.50 1.72 8.38
N VAL A 159 5.09 2.58 7.43
CA VAL A 159 5.91 2.88 6.24
C VAL A 159 7.24 3.53 6.63
N VAL A 160 7.25 4.44 7.61
CA VAL A 160 8.50 5.03 8.12
C VAL A 160 9.43 3.95 8.70
N ALA A 161 8.89 3.06 9.53
CA ALA A 161 9.66 1.98 10.15
C ALA A 161 10.16 0.96 9.11
N ALA A 162 9.32 0.57 8.15
CA ALA A 162 9.70 -0.33 7.06
C ALA A 162 10.83 0.25 6.19
N LYS A 163 10.76 1.55 5.85
CA LYS A 163 11.85 2.24 5.14
C LYS A 163 13.14 2.25 5.96
N ALA A 164 13.04 2.49 7.28
CA ALA A 164 14.20 2.45 8.18
C ALA A 164 14.83 1.05 8.28
N ALA A 165 14.01 0.00 8.18
CA ALA A 165 14.45 -1.40 8.10
C ALA A 165 15.02 -1.78 6.71
N GLY A 166 14.99 -0.86 5.73
CA GLY A 166 15.60 -1.03 4.41
C GLY A 166 14.66 -1.59 3.35
N TYR A 167 13.36 -1.68 3.63
CA TYR A 167 12.34 -2.04 2.64
C TYR A 167 11.96 -0.84 1.78
N ASP A 168 11.71 -1.08 0.50
CA ASP A 168 11.35 -0.03 -0.47
C ASP A 168 9.94 -0.23 -1.07
N GLY A 169 9.25 -1.31 -0.73
CA GLY A 169 7.89 -1.54 -1.19
C GLY A 169 7.29 -2.84 -0.68
N ALA A 170 6.22 -3.30 -1.32
CA ALA A 170 5.63 -4.61 -1.10
C ALA A 170 5.03 -5.16 -2.41
N ILE A 171 5.02 -6.49 -2.53
CA ILE A 171 4.41 -7.25 -3.63
C ILE A 171 3.55 -8.35 -2.99
N TYR A 172 2.24 -8.29 -3.18
CA TYR A 172 1.29 -9.19 -2.52
C TYR A 172 0.02 -9.37 -3.37
N HIS A 173 -0.80 -10.37 -3.11
CA HIS A 173 -2.11 -10.46 -3.79
C HIS A 173 -3.07 -9.42 -3.27
N GLY A 174 -3.71 -8.69 -4.18
CA GLY A 174 -4.66 -7.66 -3.85
C GLY A 174 -5.95 -8.20 -3.24
N THR A 175 -6.69 -7.30 -2.60
CA THR A 175 -8.05 -7.52 -2.11
C THR A 175 -9.06 -6.75 -2.96
N GLY A 176 -10.33 -7.16 -2.95
CA GLY A 176 -11.41 -6.41 -3.60
C GLY A 176 -11.28 -6.38 -5.12
N ALA A 177 -11.08 -5.19 -5.70
CA ALA A 177 -10.92 -4.99 -7.16
C ALA A 177 -9.71 -5.71 -7.76
N ASN A 178 -8.71 -6.00 -6.94
CA ASN A 178 -7.46 -6.69 -7.32
C ASN A 178 -7.47 -8.17 -6.89
N LEU A 179 -8.64 -8.74 -6.59
CA LEU A 179 -8.73 -10.12 -6.10
C LEU A 179 -8.14 -11.07 -7.16
N ALA A 180 -7.17 -11.90 -6.74
CA ALA A 180 -6.40 -12.82 -7.58
C ALA A 180 -5.35 -12.16 -8.52
N GLU A 181 -5.02 -10.89 -8.32
CA GLU A 181 -3.93 -10.22 -9.01
C GLU A 181 -2.88 -9.70 -8.03
N LEU A 182 -1.63 -9.59 -8.47
CA LEU A 182 -0.59 -8.94 -7.68
C LEU A 182 -0.82 -7.43 -7.62
N GLU A 183 -0.78 -6.90 -6.40
CA GLU A 183 -0.67 -5.48 -6.09
C GLU A 183 0.77 -5.13 -5.73
N TYR A 184 1.22 -3.99 -6.22
CA TYR A 184 2.56 -3.46 -6.01
C TYR A 184 2.47 -2.14 -5.25
N ARG A 185 3.18 -2.04 -4.13
CA ARG A 185 3.25 -0.83 -3.31
C ARG A 185 4.67 -0.29 -3.32
N ILE A 186 4.82 0.99 -3.65
CA ILE A 186 6.07 1.74 -3.47
C ILE A 186 5.95 2.70 -2.29
N PHE A 187 7.05 2.90 -1.57
CA PHE A 187 7.14 3.81 -0.42
C PHE A 187 7.73 5.17 -0.75
N ASP A 188 8.10 5.37 -2.02
CA ASP A 188 8.57 6.64 -2.55
C ASP A 188 8.21 6.78 -4.04
N ALA A 189 7.65 7.91 -4.45
CA ALA A 189 7.27 8.14 -5.85
C ALA A 189 8.46 8.13 -6.81
N SER A 190 9.68 8.37 -6.33
CA SER A 190 10.90 8.26 -7.15
C SER A 190 11.16 6.84 -7.67
N GLN A 191 10.48 5.83 -7.11
CA GLN A 191 10.55 4.45 -7.57
C GLN A 191 9.72 4.19 -8.84
N ALA A 192 8.86 5.13 -9.26
CA ALA A 192 7.99 4.94 -10.43
C ALA A 192 8.50 5.67 -11.68
N TYR A 193 8.55 4.92 -12.77
CA TYR A 193 9.01 5.35 -14.08
C TYR A 193 7.88 5.27 -15.10
N CYS A 194 7.37 6.42 -15.52
CA CYS A 194 6.32 6.52 -16.52
C CYS A 194 6.83 5.99 -17.87
N ALA A 195 6.22 4.92 -18.40
CA ALA A 195 6.69 4.22 -19.60
C ALA A 195 6.79 5.11 -20.85
N ARG A 196 6.04 6.21 -20.86
CA ARG A 196 6.03 7.21 -21.94
C ARG A 196 7.09 8.30 -21.79
N THR A 197 7.42 8.70 -20.56
CA THR A 197 8.19 9.93 -20.28
C THR A 197 9.46 9.72 -19.46
N GLY A 198 9.73 8.50 -18.96
CA GLY A 198 10.87 8.21 -18.10
C GLY A 198 10.49 8.32 -16.63
N LYS A 199 10.76 9.44 -15.94
CA LYS A 199 10.38 9.62 -14.53
C LYS A 199 8.95 10.17 -14.41
N CYS A 200 8.16 9.59 -13.52
CA CYS A 200 6.91 10.23 -13.11
C CYS A 200 7.26 11.40 -12.20
N PHE A 201 6.79 12.61 -12.53
CA PHE A 201 6.97 13.79 -11.68
C PHE A 201 6.51 13.43 -10.24
N GLY A 202 7.31 13.78 -9.22
CA GLY A 202 7.14 13.28 -7.84
C GLY A 202 5.79 13.62 -7.19
N VAL A 203 5.58 13.16 -5.95
CA VAL A 203 4.35 13.49 -5.19
C VAL A 203 4.28 15.00 -4.99
N LEU A 204 3.25 15.64 -5.55
CA LEU A 204 2.93 17.02 -5.18
C LEU A 204 2.30 17.02 -3.79
N ALA A 205 3.16 17.09 -2.76
CA ALA A 205 2.70 17.26 -1.38
C ALA A 205 1.82 18.52 -1.30
N ARG A 206 0.59 18.38 -0.83
CA ARG A 206 -0.41 19.47 -0.71
C ARG A 206 -0.04 20.56 0.32
N ARG A 207 1.19 20.59 0.83
CA ARG A 207 1.64 21.50 1.90
C ARG A 207 2.31 22.77 1.35
N GLN A 208 1.50 23.73 0.89
CA GLN A 208 1.84 25.17 0.89
C GLN A 208 0.63 26.04 0.49
N ARG A 209 -0.48 25.95 1.23
CA ARG A 209 -1.50 27.02 1.21
C ARG A 209 -1.90 27.54 2.59
N GLU A 210 -1.59 26.84 3.68
CA GLU A 210 -1.94 27.34 5.02
C GLU A 210 -0.88 28.25 5.66
N ARG A 211 0.20 28.62 4.94
CA ARG A 211 1.21 29.56 5.44
C ARG A 211 1.17 30.96 4.82
N ASN A 212 0.23 31.22 3.89
CA ASN A 212 0.09 32.53 3.26
C ASN A 212 -1.22 33.27 3.65
N ASP A 213 -2.10 32.65 4.46
CA ASP A 213 -3.35 33.28 4.92
C ASP A 213 -3.24 33.89 6.34
N GLU A 214 -2.10 33.78 7.04
CA GLU A 214 -1.82 34.55 8.27
C GLU A 214 -0.97 35.81 8.02
N GLY A 215 -0.69 36.13 6.75
CA GLY A 215 0.17 37.24 6.36
C GLY A 215 -0.51 38.25 5.48
N LEU A 216 -1.73 38.69 5.81
CA LEU A 216 -2.36 39.87 5.18
C LEU A 216 -3.51 40.40 6.04
N ALA A 217 -3.20 41.27 6.98
CA ALA A 217 -3.94 42.51 7.14
C ALA A 217 -3.03 43.58 7.80
N PRO A 218 -3.08 44.83 7.30
CA PRO A 218 -2.32 45.98 7.82
C PRO A 218 -2.82 46.47 9.19
#